data_AF-A0A6P1BU09-F1
#
_entry.id   AF-A0A6P1BU09-F1
#
_cell.length_a   1.000
_cell.length_b   1.000
_cell.length_c   1.000
_cell.angle_alpha   90.00
_cell.angle_beta   90.00
_cell.angle_gamma   90.00
#
_symmetry.space_group_name_H-M   'P 1'
#
loop_
_entity.id
_entity.type
_entity.pdbx_description
1 polymer ?
#
loop_
_entity_poly.entity_id
_entity_poly.type
_entity_poly.pdbx_seq_one_letter_code
_entity_poly.pdbx_strand_id
1 'polypeptide(L)'
;MFAKFSIRAKIIAAVAFLLVALTGMGLLAVWNMRAINSSTVDITTNWLPSVRVLGELRAGVITYRNVIREHMLSETLEEKLAAEKTLASVVEMNTK
;
A
#
# COMPACT_ATOMS: atom_id res chain seq x y z
N MET A 1 -22.73 40.02 33.45
CA MET A 1 -21.34 40.44 33.22
C MET A 1 -21.12 41.04 31.81
N PHE A 2 -21.61 40.42 30.73
CA PHE A 2 -21.44 40.88 29.33
C PHE A 2 -22.19 42.15 28.90
N ALA A 3 -23.16 42.62 29.69
CA ALA A 3 -23.94 43.82 29.37
C ALA A 3 -23.14 45.13 29.46
N LYS A 4 -21.98 45.14 30.16
CA LYS A 4 -21.15 46.34 30.38
C LYS A 4 -20.20 46.67 29.23
N PHE A 5 -20.06 45.79 28.23
CA PHE A 5 -19.15 46.01 27.11
C PHE A 5 -19.81 46.78 25.97
N SER A 6 -19.05 47.67 25.32
CA SER A 6 -19.50 48.42 24.13
C SER A 6 -19.79 47.47 22.97
N ILE A 7 -20.69 47.88 22.06
CA ILE A 7 -21.06 47.09 20.87
C ILE A 7 -19.82 46.73 20.03
N ARG A 8 -18.87 47.67 19.90
CA ARG A 8 -17.58 47.44 19.23
C ARG A 8 -16.82 46.26 19.82
N ALA A 9 -16.71 46.19 21.15
CA ALA A 9 -16.00 45.10 21.82
C ALA A 9 -16.69 43.74 21.59
N LYS A 10 -18.03 43.71 21.56
CA LYS A 10 -18.80 42.49 21.27
C LYS A 10 -18.56 41.98 19.85
N ILE A 11 -18.56 42.88 18.86
CA ILE A 11 -18.28 42.51 17.46
C ILE A 11 -16.85 41.99 17.31
N ILE A 12 -15.86 42.68 17.89
CA ILE A 12 -14.46 42.24 17.83
C ILE A 12 -14.28 40.87 18.49
N ALA A 13 -14.89 40.64 19.65
CA ALA A 13 -14.81 39.36 20.34
C ALA A 13 -15.43 38.23 19.50
N ALA A 14 -16.59 38.47 18.87
CA ALA A 14 -17.23 37.50 17.99
C ALA A 14 -16.36 37.17 16.78
N VAL A 15 -15.82 38.18 16.10
CA VAL A 15 -14.92 37.99 14.94
C VAL A 15 -13.64 37.28 15.34
N ALA A 16 -13.01 37.68 16.45
CA ALA A 16 -11.79 37.03 16.95
C ALA A 16 -12.05 35.55 17.31
N PHE A 17 -13.19 35.25 17.94
CA PHE A 17 -13.58 33.88 18.23
C PHE A 17 -13.75 33.04 16.95
N LEU A 18 -14.44 33.60 15.94
CA LEU A 18 -14.60 32.93 14.65
C LEU A 18 -13.24 32.68 13.97
N LEU A 19 -12.32 33.64 14.00
CA LEU A 19 -10.98 33.48 13.45
C LEU A 19 -10.20 32.37 14.15
N VAL A 20 -10.23 32.33 15.49
CA VAL A 20 -9.58 31.27 16.27
C VAL A 20 -10.18 29.90 15.94
N ALA A 21 -11.51 29.81 15.82
CA ALA A 21 -12.19 28.58 15.45
C ALA A 21 -11.78 28.11 14.04
N LEU A 22 -11.73 29.01 13.06
CA LEU A 22 -11.30 28.72 11.69
C LEU A 22 -9.84 28.25 11.65
N THR A 23 -8.94 28.94 12.37
CA THR A 23 -7.53 28.54 12.47
C THR A 23 -7.40 27.16 13.12
N GLY A 24 -8.14 26.91 14.21
CA GLY A 24 -8.15 25.61 14.89
C GLY A 24 -8.60 24.49 13.96
N MET A 25 -9.68 24.69 13.20
CA MET A 25 -10.14 23.72 12.21
C MET A 25 -9.11 23.50 11.09
N GLY A 26 -8.48 24.58 10.59
CA GLY A 26 -7.43 24.48 9.57
C GLY A 26 -6.22 23.66 10.06
N LEU A 27 -5.76 23.90 11.29
CA LEU A 27 -4.66 23.14 11.89
C LEU A 27 -5.02 21.66 12.08
N LEU A 28 -6.22 21.36 12.58
CA LEU A 28 -6.71 19.99 12.70
C LEU A 28 -6.81 19.29 11.35
N ALA A 29 -7.29 19.98 10.32
CA ALA A 29 -7.36 19.43 8.96
C ALA A 29 -5.97 19.07 8.43
N VAL A 30 -4.99 19.96 8.58
CA VAL A 30 -3.59 19.71 8.17
C VAL A 30 -2.99 18.54 8.94
N TRP A 31 -3.23 18.45 10.25
CA TRP A 31 -2.73 17.34 11.06
C TRP A 31 -3.30 16.00 10.58
N ASN A 32 -4.62 15.91 10.39
CA ASN A 32 -5.25 14.69 9.86
C ASN A 32 -4.73 14.35 8.45
N MET A 33 -4.54 15.35 7.59
CA MET A 33 -4.01 15.12 6.24
C MET A 33 -2.56 14.59 6.26
N ARG A 34 -1.73 15.03 7.22
CA ARG A 34 -0.39 14.46 7.44
C ARG A 34 -0.45 13.01 7.91
N ALA A 35 -1.37 12.68 8.82
CA ALA A 35 -1.56 11.30 9.28
C ALA A 35 -1.98 10.39 8.12
N ILE A 36 -2.93 10.83 7.29
CA ILE A 36 -3.34 10.10 6.08
C ILE A 36 -2.15 9.94 5.13
N ASN A 37 -1.39 11.00 4.87
CA ASN A 37 -0.23 10.93 3.98
C ASN A 37 0.81 9.92 4.49
N SER A 38 1.09 9.88 5.79
CA SER A 38 1.98 8.88 6.39
C SER A 38 1.52 7.45 6.11
N SER A 39 0.22 7.17 6.29
CA SER A 39 -0.34 5.85 5.97
C SER A 39 -0.29 5.53 4.48
N THR A 40 -0.53 6.52 3.62
CA THR A 40 -0.41 6.36 2.16
C THR A 40 1.02 6.04 1.75
N VAL A 41 2.01 6.69 2.35
CA VAL A 41 3.43 6.39 2.11
C VAL A 41 3.74 4.95 2.53
N ASP A 42 3.27 4.50 3.69
CA ASP A 42 3.47 3.11 4.13
C ASP A 42 2.87 2.09 3.15
N ILE A 43 1.66 2.36 2.66
CA ILE A 43 1.01 1.54 1.62
C ILE A 43 1.87 1.46 0.36
N THR A 44 2.41 2.59 -0.12
CA THR A 44 3.14 2.62 -1.39
C THR A 44 4.56 2.08 -1.29
N THR A 45 5.25 2.31 -0.17
CA THR A 45 6.66 1.91 -0.03
C THR A 45 6.83 0.53 0.56
N ASN A 46 5.88 0.05 1.38
CA ASN A 46 6.02 -1.22 2.08
C ASN A 46 5.00 -2.25 1.60
N TRP A 47 3.70 -1.91 1.60
CA TRP A 47 2.66 -2.93 1.38
C TRP A 47 2.54 -3.32 -0.09
N LEU A 48 2.47 -2.35 -1.01
CA LEU A 48 2.34 -2.63 -2.45
C LEU A 48 3.52 -3.45 -3.00
N PRO A 49 4.80 -3.11 -2.70
CA PRO A 49 5.92 -3.94 -3.14
C PRO A 49 5.90 -5.34 -2.53
N SER A 50 5.55 -5.47 -1.24
CA SER A 50 5.47 -6.78 -0.58
C SER A 50 4.43 -7.69 -1.21
N VAL A 51 3.22 -7.17 -1.51
CA VAL A 51 2.17 -7.95 -2.18
C VAL A 51 2.58 -8.33 -3.60
N ARG A 52 3.28 -7.43 -4.31
CA ARG A 52 3.81 -7.73 -5.64
C ARG A 52 4.81 -8.87 -5.61
N VAL A 53 5.81 -8.79 -4.73
CA VAL A 53 6.83 -9.84 -4.57
C VAL A 53 6.17 -11.17 -4.15
N LEU A 54 5.21 -11.14 -3.24
CA LEU A 54 4.46 -12.34 -2.85
C LEU A 54 3.67 -12.94 -4.03
N GLY A 55 3.11 -12.10 -4.89
CA GLY A 55 2.44 -12.51 -6.12
C GLY A 55 3.39 -13.16 -7.12
N GLU A 56 4.57 -12.59 -7.31
CA GLU A 56 5.64 -13.12 -8.17
C GLU A 56 6.12 -14.48 -7.64
N LEU A 57 6.37 -14.61 -6.34
CA LEU A 57 6.71 -15.89 -5.70
C LEU A 57 5.62 -16.95 -5.89
N ARG A 58 4.36 -16.57 -5.68
CA ARG A 58 3.22 -17.49 -5.88
C ARG A 58 3.14 -17.96 -7.33
N ALA A 59 3.30 -17.07 -8.30
CA ALA A 59 3.30 -17.42 -9.72
C ALA A 59 4.45 -18.37 -10.05
N GLY A 60 5.67 -18.08 -9.57
CA GLY A 60 6.85 -18.92 -9.74
C GLY A 60 6.66 -20.34 -9.20
N VAL A 61 6.10 -20.48 -7.99
CA VAL A 61 5.80 -21.79 -7.37
C VAL A 61 4.73 -22.56 -8.15
N ILE A 62 3.69 -21.88 -8.66
CA ILE A 62 2.65 -22.52 -9.47
C ILE A 62 3.26 -23.09 -10.75
N THR A 63 4.10 -22.30 -11.44
CA THR A 63 4.79 -22.74 -12.66
C THR A 63 5.71 -23.92 -12.39
N TYR A 64 6.52 -23.84 -11.33
CA TYR A 64 7.40 -24.94 -10.90
C TYR A 64 6.61 -26.23 -10.69
N ARG A 65 5.50 -26.16 -9.95
CA ARG A 65 4.63 -27.31 -9.68
C ARG A 65 4.00 -27.87 -10.96
N ASN A 66 3.65 -27.02 -11.93
CA ASN A 66 3.07 -27.47 -13.19
C ASN A 66 4.08 -28.25 -14.03
N VAL A 67 5.32 -27.78 -14.12
CA VAL A 67 6.39 -28.49 -14.85
C VAL A 67 6.71 -29.85 -14.21
N ILE A 68 6.74 -29.93 -12.87
CA ILE A 68 6.91 -31.22 -12.19
C ILE A 68 5.76 -32.18 -12.51
N ARG A 69 4.52 -31.67 -12.54
CA ARG A 69 3.36 -32.51 -12.90
C ARG A 69 3.46 -33.03 -14.32
N GLU A 70 3.86 -32.20 -15.27
CA GLU A 70 4.10 -32.59 -16.66
C GLU A 70 5.19 -33.67 -16.75
N HIS A 71 6.31 -33.48 -16.06
CA HIS A 71 7.36 -34.49 -15.96
C HIS A 71 6.84 -35.82 -15.39
N MET A 72 6.07 -35.80 -14.29
CA MET A 72 5.52 -37.02 -13.67
C MET A 72 4.50 -37.75 -14.55
N LEU A 73 3.74 -37.02 -15.38
CA LEU A 73 2.69 -37.59 -16.23
C LEU A 73 3.20 -38.03 -17.61
N SER A 74 4.37 -37.56 -18.03
CA SER A 74 4.96 -37.95 -19.32
C SER A 74 5.34 -39.43 -19.36
N GLU A 75 5.05 -40.06 -20.49
CA GLU A 75 5.29 -41.49 -20.71
C GLU A 75 6.62 -41.74 -21.44
N THR A 76 7.11 -40.75 -22.19
CA THR A 76 8.36 -40.86 -22.97
C THR A 76 9.55 -40.24 -22.25
N LEU A 77 10.75 -40.76 -22.52
CA LEU A 77 12.00 -40.20 -21.97
C LEU A 77 12.28 -38.79 -22.52
N GLU A 78 11.93 -38.53 -23.77
CA GLU A 78 12.15 -37.23 -24.43
C GLU A 78 11.36 -36.11 -23.77
N GLU A 79 10.07 -36.35 -23.49
CA GLU A 79 9.20 -35.40 -22.78
C GLU A 79 9.70 -35.12 -21.35
N LYS A 80 10.19 -36.16 -20.65
CA LYS A 80 10.78 -36.00 -19.31
C LYS A 80 11.98 -35.07 -19.31
N LEU A 81 12.90 -35.26 -20.25
CA LEU A 81 14.09 -34.44 -20.40
C LEU A 81 13.76 -32.99 -20.81
N ALA A 82 12.74 -32.81 -21.66
CA ALA A 82 12.23 -31.48 -22.02
C ALA A 82 11.63 -30.75 -20.81
N ALA A 83 10.86 -31.45 -19.98
CA ALA A 83 10.31 -30.89 -18.74
C ALA A 83 11.40 -30.55 -17.73
N GLU A 84 12.44 -31.37 -17.57
CA GLU A 84 13.60 -31.07 -16.70
C GLU A 84 14.35 -29.81 -17.15
N LYS A 85 14.56 -29.64 -18.46
CA LYS A 85 15.18 -28.43 -19.01
C LYS A 85 14.33 -27.18 -18.70
N THR A 86 13.01 -27.31 -18.82
CA THR A 86 12.08 -26.24 -18.50
C THR A 86 12.08 -25.94 -17.00
N LEU A 87 12.17 -26.98 -16.16
CA LEU A 87 12.24 -26.86 -14.71
C LEU A 87 13.48 -26.07 -14.28
N ALA A 88 14.65 -26.37 -14.86
CA ALA A 88 15.88 -25.65 -14.59
C ALA A 88 15.76 -24.14 -14.88
N SER A 89 15.12 -23.78 -16.01
CA SER A 89 14.83 -22.38 -16.36
C SER A 89 13.91 -21.71 -15.33
N VAL A 90 12.83 -22.39 -14.93
CA VAL A 90 11.88 -21.86 -13.93
C VAL A 90 12.54 -21.67 -12.57
N VAL A 91 13.42 -22.59 -12.16
CA VAL A 91 14.19 -22.46 -10.91
C VAL A 91 15.11 -21.25 -10.98
N GLU A 92 15.85 -21.08 -12.08
CA GLU A 92 16.75 -19.93 -12.26
C GLU A 92 15.98 -18.61 -12.20
N MET A 93 14.82 -18.53 -12.87
CA MET A 93 13.95 -17.35 -12.86
C MET A 93 13.41 -17.03 -11.46
N ASN A 94 13.09 -18.03 -10.64
CA ASN A 94 12.57 -17.83 -9.29
C ASN A 94 13.66 -17.47 -8.25
N THR A 95 14.93 -17.69 -8.58
CA THR A 95 16.08 -17.39 -7.70
C THR A 95 16.76 -16.04 -7.97
N LYS A 96 16.29 -15.30 -8.98
CA LYS A 96 16.74 -13.93 -9.28
C LYS A 96 15.90 -12.91 -8.52
#